data_AF-B3S9I4-F1
#
_entry.id   AF-B3S9I4-F1
#
_cell.length_a   1.000
_cell.length_b   1.000
_cell.length_c   1.000
_cell.angle_alpha   90.00
_cell.angle_beta   90.00
_cell.angle_gamma   90.00
#
_symmetry.space_group_name_H-M   'P 1'
#
loop_
_entity.id
_entity.type
_entity.pdbx_description
1 polymer ?
#
loop_
_entity_poly.entity_id
_entity_poly.type
_entity_poly.pdbx_seq_one_letter_code
_entity_poly.pdbx_strand_id
1 'polypeptide(L)' 'CFSGNGHYYRGGVAKTKYGHACTTWKSTSYTKDKFPEADLTNNFCRNPDSSLARPWCFTKDSPNRRQVCDISKC' A
#
# COMPACT_ATOMS: atom_id res chain seq x y z
N CYS A 1 10.05 0.29 -9.53
CA CYS A 1 8.97 -0.55 -10.10
C CYS A 1 8.56 -1.61 -9.07
N PHE A 2 7.51 -2.40 -9.30
CA PHE A 2 7.15 -3.54 -8.45
C PHE A 2 7.11 -4.84 -9.27
N SER A 3 7.48 -5.97 -8.68
CA SER A 3 7.43 -7.29 -9.32
C SER A 3 6.29 -8.14 -8.77
N GLY A 4 5.79 -9.10 -9.56
CA GLY A 4 4.68 -9.97 -9.16
C GLY A 4 3.44 -9.16 -8.78
N ASN A 5 2.92 -9.38 -7.56
CA ASN A 5 1.81 -8.61 -6.98
C ASN A 5 2.27 -7.41 -6.12
N GLY A 6 3.58 -7.19 -6.00
CA GLY A 6 4.15 -6.13 -5.18
C GLY A 6 4.13 -6.38 -3.66
N HIS A 7 3.95 -7.63 -3.21
CA HIS A 7 4.06 -8.00 -1.78
C HIS A 7 5.38 -7.53 -1.15
N TYR A 8 6.49 -7.72 -1.88
CA TYR A 8 7.83 -7.30 -1.46
C TYR A 8 8.22 -5.89 -1.92
N TYR A 9 7.26 -5.09 -2.41
CA TYR A 9 7.56 -3.71 -2.80
C TYR A 9 7.89 -2.84 -1.58
N ARG A 10 9.07 -2.20 -1.58
CA ARG A 10 9.56 -1.32 -0.50
C ARG A 10 9.84 0.11 -0.95
N GLY A 11 9.37 0.51 -2.14
CA GLY A 11 9.55 1.87 -2.63
C GLY A 11 8.75 2.91 -1.84
N GLY A 12 9.12 4.18 -2.00
CA GLY A 12 8.55 5.33 -1.26
C GLY A 12 7.32 6.00 -1.88
N VAL A 13 6.66 5.35 -2.85
CA VAL A 13 5.43 5.91 -3.46
C VAL A 13 4.31 5.93 -2.44
N ALA A 14 3.64 7.07 -2.28
CA ALA A 14 2.56 7.32 -1.33
C ALA A 14 1.33 7.99 -1.97
N LYS A 15 1.07 7.67 -3.24
CA LYS A 15 0.00 8.26 -4.05
C LYS A 15 -0.72 7.17 -4.84
N THR A 16 -2.05 7.27 -4.92
CA THR A 16 -2.87 6.32 -5.69
C THR A 16 -2.77 6.61 -7.19
N LYS A 17 -3.20 5.65 -8.03
CA LYS A 17 -3.29 5.83 -9.49
C LYS A 17 -4.13 7.06 -9.90
N TYR A 18 -5.11 7.42 -9.08
CA TYR A 18 -6.00 8.57 -9.31
C TYR A 18 -5.44 9.88 -8.73
N GLY A 19 -4.29 9.81 -8.08
CA GLY A 19 -3.59 10.95 -7.55
C GLY A 19 -3.96 11.37 -6.13
N HIS A 20 -4.73 10.56 -5.41
CA HIS A 20 -5.02 10.80 -3.99
C HIS A 20 -3.82 10.43 -3.13
N ALA A 21 -3.58 11.22 -2.09
CA ALA A 21 -2.53 10.93 -1.11
C ALA A 21 -2.93 9.75 -0.22
N CYS A 22 -1.98 8.85 0.01
CA CYS A 22 -2.18 7.72 0.92
C CYS A 22 -2.21 8.17 2.39
N THR A 23 -3.01 7.48 3.18
CA THR A 23 -3.06 7.62 4.65
C THR A 23 -2.04 6.69 5.31
N THR A 24 -1.58 7.06 6.51
CA THR A 24 -0.63 6.25 7.30
C THR A 24 -1.19 4.88 7.66
N TRP A 25 -0.37 3.84 7.57
CA TRP A 25 -0.78 2.48 7.98
C TRP A 25 -1.11 2.38 9.47
N LYS A 26 -0.52 3.25 10.29
CA LYS A 26 -0.80 3.34 11.73
C LYS A 26 -2.26 3.65 12.05
N SER A 27 -3.00 4.26 11.14
CA SER A 27 -4.42 4.56 11.32
C SER A 27 -5.34 3.49 10.72
N THR A 28 -4.83 2.29 10.45
CA THR A 28 -5.55 1.19 9.82
C THR A 28 -5.49 -0.07 10.70
N SER A 29 -6.26 -1.09 10.34
CA SER A 29 -6.24 -2.40 11.01
C SER A 29 -5.04 -3.28 10.63
N TYR A 30 -4.18 -2.80 9.71
CA TYR A 30 -2.97 -3.50 9.27
C TYR A 30 -1.80 -3.13 10.19
N THR A 31 -1.47 -4.05 11.10
CA THR A 31 -0.40 -3.88 12.08
C THR A 31 0.81 -4.72 11.70
N LYS A 32 1.98 -4.37 12.27
CA LYS A 32 3.21 -5.15 12.13
C LYS A 32 3.06 -6.57 12.69
N ASP A 33 2.24 -6.77 13.72
CA ASP A 33 2.03 -8.11 14.30
C ASP A 33 1.29 -9.05 13.33
N LYS A 34 0.35 -8.51 12.54
CA LYS A 34 -0.40 -9.27 11.53
C LYS A 34 0.38 -9.44 10.23
N PHE A 35 1.17 -8.45 9.87
CA PHE A 35 1.89 -8.40 8.60
C PHE A 35 3.35 -7.97 8.82
N PRO A 36 4.16 -8.80 9.49
CA PRO A 36 5.53 -8.43 9.91
C PRO A 36 6.44 -8.15 8.73
N GLU A 37 6.25 -8.87 7.63
CA GLU A 37 7.08 -8.72 6.43
C GLU A 37 6.69 -7.51 5.59
N ALA A 38 5.51 -6.89 5.79
CA ALA A 38 4.94 -5.95 4.84
C ALA A 38 5.53 -4.53 4.86
N ASP A 39 6.43 -4.23 5.81
CA ASP A 39 7.04 -2.90 5.99
C ASP A 39 6.00 -1.76 5.91
N LEU A 40 5.05 -1.80 6.84
CA LEU A 40 3.95 -0.83 6.97
C LEU A 40 4.44 0.50 7.54
N THR A 41 5.41 1.11 6.88
CA THR A 41 6.07 2.35 7.28
C THR A 41 5.39 3.55 6.63
N ASN A 42 5.11 4.59 7.43
CA ASN A 42 4.42 5.82 7.02
C ASN A 42 3.11 5.52 6.26
N ASN A 43 2.93 6.14 5.10
CA ASN A 43 1.80 6.01 4.20
C ASN A 43 2.21 5.43 2.83
N PHE A 44 3.30 4.66 2.77
CA PHE A 44 3.78 4.12 1.51
C PHE A 44 2.89 3.01 0.99
N CYS A 45 2.78 2.89 -0.32
CA CYS A 45 2.02 1.82 -0.96
C CYS A 45 2.62 0.45 -0.62
N ARG A 46 1.78 -0.48 -0.17
CA ARG A 46 2.16 -1.86 0.20
C ARG A 46 1.08 -2.83 -0.24
N ASN A 47 1.40 -4.11 -0.23
CA ASN A 47 0.42 -5.18 -0.46
C ASN A 47 0.57 -6.24 0.64
N PRO A 48 0.22 -5.91 1.89
CA PRO A 48 0.50 -6.75 3.05
C PRO A 48 -0.16 -8.12 3.02
N ASP A 49 -1.38 -8.19 2.48
CA ASP A 49 -2.21 -9.39 2.47
C ASP A 49 -2.10 -10.17 1.15
N SER A 50 -1.23 -9.74 0.23
CA SER A 50 -1.11 -10.29 -1.13
C SER A 50 -2.44 -10.34 -1.92
N SER A 51 -3.46 -9.60 -1.47
CA SER A 51 -4.84 -9.77 -1.93
C SER A 51 -5.10 -9.15 -3.30
N LEU A 52 -4.35 -8.11 -3.66
CA LEU A 52 -4.44 -7.46 -4.96
C LEU A 52 -3.20 -7.78 -5.80
N ALA A 53 -3.31 -7.62 -7.12
CA ALA A 53 -2.19 -7.83 -8.04
C ALA A 53 -1.14 -6.69 -8.02
N ARG A 54 -1.30 -5.66 -7.17
CA ARG A 54 -0.46 -4.46 -7.13
C ARG A 54 -0.42 -3.86 -5.72
N PRO A 55 0.61 -3.08 -5.36
CA PRO A 55 0.61 -2.30 -4.13
C PRO A 55 -0.53 -1.29 -4.11
N TRP A 56 -1.07 -1.09 -2.91
CA TRP A 56 -2.24 -0.26 -2.64
C TRP A 56 -2.07 0.49 -1.32
N CYS A 57 -2.99 1.44 -1.08
CA CYS A 57 -3.10 2.13 0.20
C CYS A 57 -4.56 2.56 0.45
N PHE A 58 -4.83 3.07 1.64
CA PHE A 58 -6.07 3.79 1.95
C PHE A 58 -5.87 5.28 1.71
N THR A 59 -6.96 6.01 1.47
CA THR A 59 -6.97 7.47 1.33
C THR A 59 -7.86 8.08 2.39
N LYS A 60 -7.66 9.37 2.71
CA LYS A 60 -8.49 10.07 3.70
C LYS A 60 -9.97 10.07 3.31
N ASP A 61 -10.26 10.22 2.03
CA ASP A 61 -11.62 10.26 1.48
C ASP A 61 -12.27 8.86 1.39
N SER A 62 -11.49 7.79 1.57
CA SER A 62 -11.98 6.42 1.50
C SER A 62 -11.22 5.50 2.47
N PRO A 63 -11.37 5.71 3.79
CA PRO A 63 -10.57 5.02 4.81
C PRO A 63 -10.81 3.50 4.85
N ASN A 64 -11.94 3.03 4.32
CA ASN A 64 -12.30 1.61 4.25
C ASN A 64 -12.10 1.00 2.86
N ARG A 65 -11.65 1.78 1.87
CA ARG A 65 -11.48 1.31 0.49
C ARG A 65 -10.02 1.32 0.09
N ARG A 66 -9.52 0.12 -0.26
CA ARG A 66 -8.18 -0.05 -0.82
C ARG A 66 -8.13 0.55 -2.22
N GLN A 67 -7.17 1.44 -2.47
CA GLN A 67 -6.92 2.05 -3.77
C GLN A 67 -5.54 1.66 -4.28
N VAL A 68 -5.47 1.22 -5.55
CA VAL A 68 -4.20 0.84 -6.18
C VAL A 68 -3.28 2.03 -6.38
N CYS A 69 -1.98 1.80 -6.23
CA CYS A 69 -0.97 2.84 -6.35
C CYS A 69 -0.40 3.02 -7.76
N ASP A 70 0.10 4.24 -7.99
CA ASP A 70 0.75 4.62 -9.25
C ASP A 70 2.22 4.19 -9.27
N ILE A 71 2.45 2.90 -9.49
CA ILE A 71 3.79 2.31 -9.54
C ILE A 71 3.88 1.48 -10.81
N SER A 72 4.89 1.68 -11.64
CA SER A 72 5.09 0.83 -12.82
C SER A 72 5.55 -0.58 -12.43
N LYS A 73 5.11 -1.59 -13.19
CA LYS A 73 5.61 -2.96 -13.04
C LYS A 73 7.08 -3.02 -13.50
N CYS A 74 7.87 -3.88 -12.85
CA CYS A 74 9.08 -4.41 -13.44
C CYS A 74 8.63 -5.56 -14.38
#